data_AF-A0A935Z729-F1
#
_entry.id   AF-A0A935Z729-F1
#
_cell.length_a   1.000
_cell.length_b   1.000
_cell.length_c   1.000
_cell.angle_alpha   90.00
_cell.angle_beta   90.00
_cell.angle_gamma   90.00
#
_symmetry.space_group_name_H-M   'P 1'
#
loop_
_entity.id
_entity.type
_entity.pdbx_description
1 polymer ?
#
loop_
_entity_poly.entity_id
_entity_poly.type
_entity_poly.pdbx_seq_one_letter_code
_entity_poly.pdbx_strand_id
1 'polypeptide(L)'
;MKLRTAALLPIGLVAFAVGACGSEDLGDAYTGASDRTVVVGDGKRAVFVTPDGQDCIQVGASCVKPQDKCGEGARADVIVDSKGNVVEIVCYPPLAEGTPPKDAQGDVDLAKENGGVVTLDGTADGADITGNVSANGNNVTVYGQGAGLSVIGGSVTAGGNNFSMRGTTVQKDVTINGNNGTLVLSDVLGDVTVNGNNVVIAECTIFGKLVINGNNAKLVANRVAGGITIEGKETLCESNVAFSDANGDKVVTSNELGAALTCNGAQGGKK
;
A
#
# COMPACT_ATOMS: atom_id res chain seq x y z
N MET A 1 -28.08 -48.68 14.64
CA MET A 1 -27.34 -48.29 13.43
C MET A 1 -27.95 -46.97 12.93
N LYS A 2 -27.41 -45.82 13.39
CA LYS A 2 -27.93 -44.49 13.04
C LYS A 2 -27.20 -44.01 11.79
N LEU A 3 -27.91 -43.97 10.66
CA LEU A 3 -27.45 -43.31 9.44
C LEU A 3 -27.26 -41.81 9.76
N ARG A 4 -26.01 -41.33 9.72
CA ARG A 4 -25.71 -39.90 9.74
C ARG A 4 -25.76 -39.41 8.30
N THR A 5 -26.79 -38.63 7.99
CA THR A 5 -26.94 -37.88 6.76
C THR A 5 -25.76 -36.91 6.65
N ALA A 6 -24.84 -37.16 5.71
CA ALA A 6 -23.80 -36.22 5.35
C ALA A 6 -24.46 -35.05 4.61
N ALA A 7 -24.50 -33.89 5.26
CA ALA A 7 -24.84 -32.64 4.60
C ALA A 7 -23.69 -32.30 3.65
N LEU A 8 -23.92 -32.48 2.35
CA LEU A 8 -23.12 -31.80 1.33
C LEU A 8 -23.37 -30.29 1.50
N LEU A 9 -22.38 -29.57 2.02
CA LEU A 9 -22.33 -28.13 1.81
C LEU A 9 -22.07 -27.88 0.31
N PRO A 10 -22.79 -26.96 -0.34
CA PRO A 10 -22.49 -26.59 -1.71
C PRO A 10 -21.10 -25.93 -1.75
N ILE A 11 -20.21 -26.51 -2.56
CA ILE A 11 -18.94 -25.91 -2.96
C ILE A 11 -19.31 -24.70 -3.83
N GLY A 12 -19.42 -23.53 -3.20
CA GLY A 12 -19.59 -22.25 -3.86
C GLY A 12 -18.29 -21.88 -4.54
N LEU A 13 -18.23 -22.04 -5.86
CA LEU A 13 -17.23 -21.44 -6.72
C LEU A 13 -17.37 -19.91 -6.60
N VAL A 14 -16.56 -19.27 -5.77
CA VAL A 14 -16.42 -17.81 -5.76
C VAL A 14 -15.45 -17.45 -6.87
N ALA A 15 -15.98 -17.28 -8.08
CA ALA A 15 -15.47 -16.24 -8.98
C ALA A 15 -15.45 -14.91 -8.21
N PHE A 16 -14.68 -13.89 -8.61
CA PHE A 16 -14.80 -12.52 -8.09
C PHE A 16 -16.24 -11.99 -8.23
N ALA A 17 -17.15 -12.47 -7.39
CA ALA A 17 -18.43 -11.93 -7.07
C ALA A 17 -18.15 -11.14 -5.81
N VAL A 18 -17.79 -9.88 -6.02
CA VAL A 18 -18.03 -8.84 -5.03
C VAL A 18 -19.51 -8.95 -4.69
N GLY A 19 -19.84 -9.69 -3.63
CA GLY A 19 -21.19 -9.82 -3.13
C GLY A 19 -21.68 -8.41 -2.88
N ALA A 20 -22.76 -8.04 -3.57
CA ALA A 20 -23.31 -6.70 -3.60
C ALA A 20 -23.58 -6.15 -2.20
N CYS A 21 -22.63 -5.32 -1.73
CA CYS A 21 -22.87 -4.11 -0.96
C CYS A 21 -21.63 -3.23 -1.16
N GLY A 22 -21.68 -2.31 -2.14
CA GLY A 22 -20.65 -1.30 -2.36
C GLY A 22 -19.59 -1.63 -3.43
N SER A 23 -19.99 -1.84 -4.68
CA SER A 23 -19.13 -1.49 -5.81
C SER A 23 -19.37 -0.01 -6.12
N GLU A 24 -18.29 0.74 -6.36
CA GLU A 24 -18.20 2.20 -6.49
C GLU A 24 -17.96 2.91 -5.15
N ASP A 25 -16.71 2.94 -4.70
CA ASP A 25 -16.08 4.24 -4.39
C ASP A 25 -14.58 4.08 -4.13
N LEU A 26 -13.79 4.97 -4.75
CA LEU A 26 -12.41 5.24 -4.36
C LEU A 26 -12.36 6.09 -3.07
N GLY A 27 -13.35 5.92 -2.18
CA GLY A 27 -13.70 6.84 -1.11
C GLY A 27 -13.89 6.22 0.28
N ASP A 28 -13.90 4.88 0.42
CA ASP A 28 -13.91 4.30 1.76
C ASP A 28 -12.56 4.54 2.44
N ALA A 29 -12.57 5.31 3.53
CA ALA A 29 -11.43 5.52 4.41
C ALA A 29 -10.91 4.17 4.86
N TYR A 30 -9.67 3.85 4.49
CA TYR A 30 -9.00 2.67 5.03
C TYR A 30 -8.72 2.96 6.50
N THR A 31 -9.57 2.43 7.39
CA THR A 31 -9.39 2.68 8.81
C THR A 31 -8.02 2.14 9.21
N GLY A 32 -7.21 2.99 9.84
CA GLY A 32 -6.00 2.54 10.51
C GLY A 32 -6.35 1.84 11.82
N ALA A 33 -7.39 1.00 11.83
CA ALA A 33 -7.76 0.13 12.91
C ALA A 33 -6.90 -1.15 12.88
N SER A 34 -6.42 -1.58 14.04
CA SER A 34 -5.48 -2.72 14.17
C SER A 34 -6.14 -4.08 13.92
N ASP A 35 -7.47 -4.16 14.02
CA ASP A 35 -8.28 -5.35 13.77
C ASP A 35 -8.64 -5.55 12.29
N ARG A 36 -8.02 -4.79 11.38
CA ARG A 36 -8.31 -4.84 9.94
C ARG A 36 -7.12 -5.27 9.11
N THR A 37 -7.41 -6.13 8.13
CA THR A 37 -6.49 -6.51 7.05
C THR A 37 -7.04 -5.95 5.75
N VAL A 38 -6.19 -5.30 4.95
CA VAL A 38 -6.57 -4.88 3.59
C VAL A 38 -5.98 -5.85 2.59
N VAL A 39 -6.84 -6.38 1.71
CA VAL A 39 -6.41 -7.15 0.54
C VAL A 39 -6.39 -6.20 -0.66
N VAL A 40 -5.26 -6.15 -1.37
CA VAL A 40 -5.00 -5.26 -2.51
C VAL A 40 -4.64 -6.09 -3.73
N GLY A 41 -5.30 -5.81 -4.86
CA GLY A 41 -4.94 -6.38 -6.15
C GLY A 41 -5.92 -6.01 -7.26
N ASP A 42 -5.46 -6.05 -8.50
CA ASP A 42 -6.30 -5.75 -9.69
C ASP A 42 -6.98 -4.37 -9.67
N GLY A 43 -6.29 -3.35 -9.13
CA GLY A 43 -6.84 -1.99 -8.98
C GLY A 43 -8.04 -1.92 -8.03
N LYS A 44 -8.24 -2.96 -7.23
CA LYS A 44 -9.30 -3.11 -6.25
C LYS A 44 -8.70 -3.37 -4.88
N ARG A 45 -9.50 -3.07 -3.88
CA ARG A 45 -9.19 -3.37 -2.48
C ARG A 45 -10.42 -3.88 -1.76
N ALA A 46 -10.19 -4.65 -0.71
CA ALA A 46 -11.22 -5.11 0.21
C ALA A 46 -10.68 -5.10 1.64
N VAL A 47 -11.50 -4.64 2.58
CA VAL A 47 -11.15 -4.57 4.01
C VAL A 47 -11.85 -5.71 4.74
N PHE A 48 -11.07 -6.52 5.45
CA PHE A 48 -11.56 -7.63 6.24
C PHE A 48 -11.28 -7.39 7.72
N VAL A 49 -12.10 -7.98 8.58
CA VAL A 49 -11.70 -8.20 9.98
C VAL A 49 -10.52 -9.16 9.94
N THR A 50 -9.44 -8.81 10.62
CA THR A 50 -8.25 -9.65 10.74
C THR A 50 -8.63 -10.94 11.45
N PRO A 51 -8.43 -12.12 10.82
CA PRO A 51 -8.86 -13.39 11.40
C PRO A 51 -8.11 -13.72 12.68
N ASP A 52 -8.83 -14.29 13.65
CA ASP A 52 -8.28 -14.94 14.84
C ASP A 52 -8.52 -16.46 14.80
N GLY A 53 -7.86 -17.20 15.70
CA GLY A 53 -8.06 -18.64 15.82
C GLY A 53 -7.79 -19.45 14.54
N GLN A 54 -8.81 -20.15 14.04
CA GLN A 54 -8.75 -20.99 12.84
C GLN A 54 -9.35 -20.33 11.59
N ASP A 55 -9.86 -19.10 11.72
CA ASP A 55 -10.47 -18.40 10.61
C ASP A 55 -9.40 -17.82 9.67
N CYS A 56 -9.80 -17.53 8.42
CA CYS A 56 -8.91 -16.96 7.41
C CYS A 56 -9.69 -16.12 6.39
N ILE A 57 -8.97 -15.24 5.69
CA ILE A 57 -9.48 -14.45 4.58
C ILE A 57 -9.46 -15.33 3.33
N GLN A 58 -10.61 -15.48 2.67
CA GLN A 58 -10.67 -16.15 1.37
C GLN A 58 -10.19 -15.19 0.28
N VAL A 59 -9.10 -15.55 -0.39
CA VAL A 59 -8.48 -14.81 -1.48
C VAL A 59 -8.32 -15.76 -2.66
N GLY A 60 -9.18 -15.59 -3.68
CA GLY A 60 -9.27 -16.54 -4.77
C GLY A 60 -9.61 -17.95 -4.25
N ALA A 61 -8.78 -18.93 -4.57
CA ALA A 61 -8.90 -20.30 -4.05
C ALA A 61 -8.14 -20.53 -2.72
N SER A 62 -7.48 -19.50 -2.19
CA SER A 62 -6.60 -19.61 -1.03
C SER A 62 -7.25 -19.08 0.24
N CYS A 63 -7.00 -19.77 1.34
CA CYS A 63 -7.32 -19.36 2.70
C CYS A 63 -6.09 -18.69 3.31
N VAL A 64 -6.12 -17.38 3.49
CA VAL A 64 -4.99 -16.56 3.90
C VAL A 64 -5.18 -16.10 5.34
N LYS A 65 -4.20 -16.41 6.20
CA LYS A 65 -4.16 -15.95 7.58
C LYS A 65 -2.90 -15.10 7.79
N PRO A 66 -2.99 -13.76 7.64
CA PRO A 66 -1.81 -12.90 7.67
C PRO A 66 -1.02 -12.99 8.98
N GLN A 67 -1.70 -13.26 10.09
CA GLN A 67 -1.09 -13.37 11.41
C GLN A 67 -0.15 -14.57 11.58
N ASP A 68 -0.26 -15.59 10.72
CA ASP A 68 0.73 -16.67 10.70
C ASP A 68 2.13 -16.16 10.27
N LYS A 69 2.17 -15.03 9.53
CA LYS A 69 3.40 -14.34 9.14
C LYS A 69 3.71 -13.14 10.03
N CYS A 70 2.72 -12.29 10.29
CA CYS A 70 2.93 -11.00 10.94
C CYS A 70 2.95 -11.08 12.47
N GLY A 71 2.46 -12.18 13.05
CA GLY A 71 2.32 -12.34 14.49
C GLY A 71 1.03 -11.68 15.02
N GLU A 72 0.69 -12.00 16.26
CA GLU A 72 -0.53 -11.51 16.91
C GLU A 72 -0.49 -9.99 17.12
N GLY A 73 -1.63 -9.32 16.89
CA GLY A 73 -1.78 -7.87 17.07
C GLY A 73 -1.08 -7.01 16.01
N ALA A 74 -0.26 -7.60 15.13
CA ALA A 74 0.32 -6.90 14.00
C ALA A 74 -0.77 -6.56 12.98
N ARG A 75 -0.61 -5.42 12.31
CA ARG A 75 -1.42 -5.16 11.12
C ARG A 75 -0.81 -5.91 9.93
N ALA A 76 -1.64 -6.22 8.96
CA ALA A 76 -1.19 -6.77 7.70
C ALA A 76 -1.96 -6.17 6.53
N ASP A 77 -1.26 -6.01 5.40
CA ASP A 77 -1.89 -5.90 4.08
C ASP A 77 -1.49 -7.11 3.24
N VAL A 78 -2.45 -7.69 2.53
CA VAL A 78 -2.25 -8.85 1.64
C VAL A 78 -2.27 -8.34 0.21
N ILE A 79 -1.15 -8.48 -0.48
CA ILE A 79 -1.01 -8.08 -1.88
C ILE A 79 -1.21 -9.31 -2.75
N VAL A 80 -2.07 -9.20 -3.76
CA VAL A 80 -2.45 -10.31 -4.63
C VAL A 80 -2.26 -9.96 -6.10
N ASP A 81 -1.98 -10.96 -6.93
CA ASP A 81 -1.93 -10.80 -8.39
C ASP A 81 -3.34 -10.72 -9.00
N SER A 82 -3.40 -10.48 -10.31
CA SER A 82 -4.64 -10.44 -11.09
C SER A 82 -5.46 -11.74 -11.08
N LYS A 83 -4.89 -12.86 -10.61
CA LYS A 83 -5.55 -14.16 -10.47
C LYS A 83 -5.99 -14.44 -9.03
N GLY A 84 -5.71 -13.53 -8.09
CA GLY A 84 -5.99 -13.69 -6.67
C GLY A 84 -4.99 -14.59 -5.94
N ASN A 85 -3.79 -14.81 -6.48
CA ASN A 85 -2.71 -15.46 -5.73
C ASN A 85 -2.01 -14.44 -4.84
N VAL A 86 -1.66 -14.83 -3.62
CA VAL A 86 -0.90 -13.97 -2.71
C VAL A 86 0.52 -13.78 -3.25
N VAL A 87 0.87 -12.52 -3.47
CA VAL A 87 2.18 -12.04 -3.92
C VAL A 87 3.05 -11.65 -2.73
N GLU A 88 2.46 -11.00 -1.75
CA GLU A 88 3.14 -10.51 -0.54
C GLU A 88 2.16 -10.35 0.61
N ILE A 89 2.66 -10.49 1.84
CA ILE A 89 1.93 -10.08 3.04
C ILE A 89 2.84 -9.07 3.73
N VAL A 90 2.44 -7.81 3.70
CA VAL A 90 3.18 -6.72 4.32
C VAL A 90 2.77 -6.64 5.79
N CYS A 91 3.75 -6.77 6.67
CA CYS A 91 3.54 -6.77 8.11
C CYS A 91 3.94 -5.42 8.72
N TYR A 92 3.16 -5.04 9.71
CA TYR A 92 3.13 -3.71 10.26
C TYR A 92 3.17 -3.86 11.79
N PRO A 93 4.18 -3.30 12.49
CA PRO A 93 4.27 -3.45 13.94
C PRO A 93 3.00 -2.96 14.63
N PRO A 94 2.54 -3.63 15.71
CA PRO A 94 1.40 -3.18 16.48
C PRO A 94 1.57 -1.74 16.93
N LEU A 95 0.50 -0.95 16.84
CA LEU A 95 0.48 0.37 17.44
C LEU A 95 0.25 0.22 18.94
N ALA A 96 1.18 0.75 19.75
CA ALA A 96 0.95 0.79 21.19
C ALA A 96 -0.27 1.66 21.47
N GLU A 97 -1.18 1.14 22.29
CA GLU A 97 -2.41 1.83 22.67
C GLU A 97 -2.09 3.23 23.23
N GLY A 98 -2.82 4.24 22.77
CA GLY A 98 -2.60 5.63 23.20
C GLY A 98 -1.37 6.32 22.60
N THR A 99 -0.68 5.72 21.62
CA THR A 99 0.37 6.44 20.87
C THR A 99 -0.24 7.66 20.18
N PRO A 100 0.14 8.90 20.57
CA PRO A 100 -0.45 10.08 19.98
C PRO A 100 0.01 10.24 18.53
N PRO A 101 -0.87 10.72 17.63
CA PRO A 101 -0.43 11.07 16.29
C PRO A 101 0.60 12.20 16.32
N LYS A 102 1.42 12.22 15.28
CA LYS A 102 2.51 13.17 15.09
C LYS A 102 2.02 14.34 14.25
N ASP A 103 1.79 15.47 14.91
CA ASP A 103 1.64 16.78 14.30
C ASP A 103 2.95 17.58 14.50
N ALA A 104 3.47 18.19 13.44
CA ALA A 104 4.68 19.00 13.48
C ALA A 104 4.74 20.11 12.43
N GLN A 105 5.20 21.28 12.88
CA GLN A 105 5.60 22.38 12.02
C GLN A 105 7.07 22.23 11.59
N GLY A 106 7.33 22.32 10.29
CA GLY A 106 8.66 22.19 9.70
C GLY A 106 9.13 20.74 9.49
N ASP A 107 10.44 20.58 9.31
CA ASP A 107 11.07 19.31 8.99
C ASP A 107 11.15 18.39 10.22
N VAL A 108 10.93 17.10 10.00
CA VAL A 108 10.92 16.06 11.02
C VAL A 108 11.91 14.94 10.66
N ASP A 109 12.76 14.60 11.61
CA ASP A 109 13.60 13.40 11.57
C ASP A 109 12.95 12.33 12.44
N LEU A 110 12.33 11.35 11.79
CA LEU A 110 11.71 10.20 12.41
C LEU A 110 12.78 9.14 12.69
N ALA A 111 12.74 8.60 13.90
CA ALA A 111 13.45 7.36 14.23
C ALA A 111 14.94 7.37 13.85
N LYS A 112 15.72 8.20 14.55
CA LYS A 112 17.20 8.11 14.57
C LYS A 112 17.72 6.73 15.02
N GLU A 113 16.85 5.90 15.59
CA GLU A 113 17.08 4.54 16.10
C GLU A 113 16.22 3.53 15.33
N ASN A 114 16.61 2.25 15.37
CA ASN A 114 15.86 1.16 14.70
C ASN A 114 14.48 0.91 15.34
N GLY A 115 13.48 0.56 14.53
CA GLY A 115 12.16 0.10 14.98
C GLY A 115 11.16 1.20 15.30
N GLY A 116 11.44 2.46 14.93
CA GLY A 116 10.54 3.57 15.21
C GLY A 116 9.21 3.47 14.48
N VAL A 117 8.12 3.71 15.19
CA VAL A 117 6.76 3.72 14.64
C VAL A 117 6.14 5.09 14.87
N VAL A 118 5.59 5.66 13.80
CA VAL A 118 5.02 7.01 13.79
C VAL A 118 3.64 6.92 13.17
N THR A 119 2.65 7.49 13.85
CA THR A 119 1.29 7.63 13.34
C THR A 119 1.06 9.10 12.99
N LEU A 120 0.43 9.35 11.86
CA LEU A 120 -0.16 10.64 11.52
C LEU A 120 -1.61 10.65 12.00
N ASP A 121 -2.17 11.84 12.18
CA ASP A 121 -3.58 11.94 12.52
C ASP A 121 -4.44 11.58 11.31
N GLY A 122 -5.73 11.34 11.56
CA GLY A 122 -6.67 10.90 10.53
C GLY A 122 -7.66 11.98 10.14
N THR A 123 -7.29 13.25 10.30
CA THR A 123 -8.18 14.39 10.17
C THR A 123 -7.85 15.15 8.89
N ALA A 124 -8.87 15.43 8.08
CA ALA A 124 -8.73 16.26 6.89
C ALA A 124 -8.66 17.76 7.25
N ASP A 125 -7.66 18.19 8.02
CA ASP A 125 -7.52 19.59 8.47
C ASP A 125 -6.22 20.27 7.99
N GLY A 126 -5.37 19.56 7.26
CA GLY A 126 -4.15 20.11 6.70
C GLY A 126 -3.06 19.07 6.58
N ALA A 127 -1.81 19.53 6.65
CA ALA A 127 -0.67 18.65 6.76
C ALA A 127 -0.37 18.36 8.24
N ASP A 128 -0.34 17.09 8.62
CA ASP A 128 0.17 16.65 9.92
C ASP A 128 1.63 17.07 10.09
N ILE A 129 2.43 16.92 9.03
CA ILE A 129 3.82 17.37 9.01
C ILE A 129 3.97 18.34 7.85
N THR A 130 4.13 19.62 8.16
CA THR A 130 4.19 20.67 7.14
C THR A 130 5.49 20.68 6.33
N GLY A 131 6.60 20.15 6.88
CA GLY A 131 7.90 20.08 6.23
C GLY A 131 8.25 18.69 5.72
N ASN A 132 9.55 18.46 5.50
CA ASN A 132 10.09 17.19 5.04
C ASN A 132 10.14 16.17 6.16
N VAL A 133 10.04 14.89 5.80
CA VAL A 133 10.24 13.76 6.71
C VAL A 133 11.51 13.02 6.29
N SER A 134 12.40 12.78 7.25
CA SER A 134 13.53 11.87 7.09
C SER A 134 13.43 10.70 8.07
N ALA A 135 13.88 9.51 7.68
CA ALA A 135 13.92 8.34 8.54
C ALA A 135 15.14 7.49 8.20
N ASN A 136 16.13 7.37 9.09
CA ASN A 136 17.39 6.67 8.76
C ASN A 136 17.61 5.36 9.52
N GLY A 137 16.77 5.05 10.52
CA GLY A 137 16.79 3.76 11.22
C GLY A 137 16.29 2.61 10.34
N ASN A 138 16.62 1.38 10.72
CA ASN A 138 15.99 0.19 10.14
C ASN A 138 14.62 -0.07 10.79
N ASN A 139 13.70 -0.74 10.09
CA ASN A 139 12.37 -1.12 10.59
C ASN A 139 11.51 0.10 11.00
N VAL A 140 11.68 1.23 10.31
CA VAL A 140 10.89 2.43 10.59
C VAL A 140 9.54 2.34 9.88
N THR A 141 8.45 2.60 10.61
CA THR A 141 7.10 2.60 10.04
C THR A 141 6.41 3.94 10.21
N VAL A 142 5.86 4.48 9.11
CA VAL A 142 4.97 5.63 9.09
C VAL A 142 3.56 5.17 8.73
N TYR A 143 2.61 5.41 9.62
CA TYR A 143 1.21 5.06 9.44
C TYR A 143 0.36 6.30 9.27
N GLY A 144 -0.40 6.34 8.18
CA GLY A 144 -1.55 7.20 8.02
C GLY A 144 -2.86 6.42 8.01
N GLN A 145 -3.93 7.20 7.88
CA GLN A 145 -5.34 6.80 7.97
C GLN A 145 -6.09 7.04 6.66
N GLY A 146 -5.47 7.67 5.66
CA GLY A 146 -6.17 8.10 4.47
C GLY A 146 -5.35 9.02 3.59
N ALA A 147 -5.54 8.91 2.27
CA ALA A 147 -5.12 9.94 1.36
C ALA A 147 -6.01 11.15 1.65
N GLY A 148 -5.39 12.32 1.83
CA GLY A 148 -6.07 13.53 2.29
C GLY A 148 -6.41 13.58 3.78
N LEU A 149 -6.24 12.48 4.54
CA LEU A 149 -6.41 12.44 6.00
C LEU A 149 -5.07 12.51 6.74
N SER A 150 -4.04 11.88 6.18
CA SER A 150 -2.71 11.83 6.79
C SER A 150 -1.68 12.38 5.82
N VAL A 151 -1.29 13.64 5.98
CA VAL A 151 -0.63 14.45 4.96
C VAL A 151 0.75 14.93 5.43
N ILE A 152 1.77 14.64 4.62
CA ILE A 152 3.12 15.19 4.72
C ILE A 152 3.26 16.26 3.63
N GLY A 153 3.45 17.52 4.03
CA GLY A 153 3.56 18.69 3.15
C GLY A 153 4.90 18.78 2.39
N GLY A 154 5.95 18.15 2.91
CA GLY A 154 7.25 18.06 2.25
C GLY A 154 7.48 16.75 1.51
N SER A 155 8.76 16.46 1.26
CA SER A 155 9.21 15.18 0.72
C SER A 155 9.48 14.18 1.85
N VAL A 156 9.42 12.87 1.54
CA VAL A 156 9.84 11.80 2.46
C VAL A 156 11.17 11.22 1.95
N THR A 157 12.18 11.16 2.81
CA THR A 157 13.44 10.46 2.53
C THR A 157 13.69 9.41 3.59
N ALA A 158 13.53 8.15 3.21
CA ALA A 158 13.88 7.01 4.05
C ALA A 158 15.26 6.46 3.69
N GLY A 159 16.05 6.18 4.70
CA GLY A 159 17.28 5.39 4.66
C GLY A 159 17.13 4.16 5.56
N GLY A 160 18.10 3.24 5.48
CA GLY A 160 18.05 1.98 6.23
C GLY A 160 17.13 0.93 5.58
N ASN A 161 17.11 -0.28 6.13
CA ASN A 161 16.31 -1.39 5.60
C ASN A 161 14.94 -1.48 6.30
N ASN A 162 13.96 -2.05 5.61
CA ASN A 162 12.61 -2.30 6.12
C ASN A 162 11.86 -1.02 6.51
N PHE A 163 12.06 0.08 5.77
CA PHE A 163 11.18 1.24 5.88
C PHE A 163 9.79 0.87 5.37
N SER A 164 8.74 1.30 6.08
CA SER A 164 7.36 1.02 5.73
C SER A 164 6.53 2.27 5.84
N MET A 165 5.83 2.65 4.77
CA MET A 165 4.88 3.75 4.80
C MET A 165 3.54 3.28 4.24
N ARG A 166 2.49 3.58 4.99
CA ARG A 166 1.15 3.13 4.65
C ARG A 166 0.14 4.24 4.82
N GLY A 167 -0.69 4.44 3.80
CA GLY A 167 -1.94 5.16 3.98
C GLY A 167 -1.78 6.67 4.15
N THR A 168 -0.83 7.26 3.44
CA THR A 168 -0.43 8.67 3.58
C THR A 168 -0.54 9.41 2.26
N THR A 169 -0.71 10.73 2.32
CA THR A 169 -0.42 11.64 1.20
C THR A 169 0.91 12.33 1.42
N VAL A 170 1.79 12.28 0.43
CA VAL A 170 3.04 13.07 0.38
C VAL A 170 2.90 14.11 -0.71
N GLN A 171 2.98 15.39 -0.36
CA GLN A 171 2.75 16.49 -1.31
C GLN A 171 3.92 16.73 -2.27
N LYS A 172 5.08 16.13 -2.03
CA LYS A 172 6.26 16.17 -2.89
C LYS A 172 6.75 14.75 -3.19
N ASP A 173 8.06 14.55 -3.21
CA ASP A 173 8.69 13.31 -3.62
C ASP A 173 8.86 12.32 -2.45
N VAL A 174 8.90 11.03 -2.78
CA VAL A 174 9.31 9.96 -1.86
C VAL A 174 10.60 9.32 -2.37
N THR A 175 11.62 9.28 -1.53
CA THR A 175 12.87 8.55 -1.80
C THR A 175 13.09 7.48 -0.75
N ILE A 176 13.29 6.22 -1.17
CA ILE A 176 13.62 5.09 -0.28
C ILE A 176 15.01 4.58 -0.64
N ASN A 177 15.96 4.73 0.28
CA ASN A 177 17.35 4.28 0.15
C ASN A 177 17.63 3.10 1.09
N GLY A 178 17.35 1.89 0.62
CA GLY A 178 17.56 0.66 1.38
C GLY A 178 16.68 -0.49 0.90
N ASN A 179 16.93 -1.68 1.45
CA ASN A 179 16.23 -2.89 1.02
C ASN A 179 14.92 -3.11 1.80
N ASN A 180 14.02 -3.89 1.21
CA ASN A 180 12.75 -4.31 1.79
C ASN A 180 11.83 -3.13 2.17
N GLY A 181 11.94 -2.01 1.45
CA GLY A 181 11.04 -0.88 1.64
C GLY A 181 9.60 -1.24 1.24
N THR A 182 8.61 -0.64 1.89
CA THR A 182 7.21 -0.77 1.50
C THR A 182 6.51 0.58 1.43
N LEU A 183 5.70 0.76 0.40
CA LEU A 183 4.82 1.91 0.21
C LEU A 183 3.46 1.39 -0.24
N VAL A 184 2.44 1.53 0.61
CA VAL A 184 1.14 0.88 0.38
C VAL A 184 -0.01 1.83 0.67
N LEU A 185 -1.03 1.85 -0.18
CA LEU A 185 -2.23 2.69 0.01
C LEU A 185 -1.94 4.21 0.10
N SER A 186 -0.83 4.67 -0.48
CA SER A 186 -0.38 6.06 -0.36
C SER A 186 -0.48 6.83 -1.66
N ASP A 187 -0.74 8.14 -1.54
CA ASP A 187 -0.69 9.09 -2.63
C ASP A 187 0.59 9.92 -2.56
N VAL A 188 1.26 10.09 -3.69
CA VAL A 188 2.49 10.88 -3.83
C VAL A 188 2.30 11.86 -4.98
N LEU A 189 2.27 13.16 -4.66
CA LEU A 189 2.06 14.20 -5.66
C LEU A 189 3.30 14.51 -6.51
N GLY A 190 4.47 14.04 -6.07
CA GLY A 190 5.72 14.10 -6.81
C GLY A 190 6.18 12.74 -7.35
N ASP A 191 7.49 12.60 -7.48
CA ASP A 191 8.15 11.38 -7.94
C ASP A 191 8.36 10.38 -6.78
N VAL A 192 8.35 9.10 -7.11
CA VAL A 192 8.81 8.03 -6.20
C VAL A 192 10.09 7.43 -6.75
N THR A 193 11.17 7.46 -5.96
CA THR A 193 12.45 6.85 -6.29
C THR A 193 12.86 5.84 -5.23
N VAL A 194 13.21 4.63 -5.64
CA VAL A 194 13.72 3.58 -4.76
C VAL A 194 15.11 3.16 -5.18
N ASN A 195 16.06 3.25 -4.25
CA ASN A 195 17.43 2.76 -4.39
C ASN A 195 17.64 1.59 -3.43
N GLY A 196 17.25 0.38 -3.85
CA GLY A 196 17.34 -0.83 -3.03
C GLY A 196 16.50 -1.99 -3.54
N ASN A 197 16.73 -3.18 -2.99
CA ASN A 197 16.11 -4.43 -3.44
C ASN A 197 14.88 -4.81 -2.63
N ASN A 198 14.06 -5.71 -3.17
CA ASN A 198 12.90 -6.34 -2.52
C ASN A 198 11.83 -5.33 -2.05
N VAL A 199 11.65 -4.22 -2.76
CA VAL A 199 10.64 -3.21 -2.42
C VAL A 199 9.24 -3.67 -2.80
N VAL A 200 8.24 -3.28 -2.02
CA VAL A 200 6.81 -3.50 -2.32
C VAL A 200 6.13 -2.15 -2.47
N ILE A 201 5.53 -1.88 -3.62
CA ILE A 201 4.71 -0.69 -3.85
C ILE A 201 3.35 -1.14 -4.35
N ALA A 202 2.30 -0.88 -3.58
CA ALA A 202 0.97 -1.39 -3.89
C ALA A 202 -0.17 -0.41 -3.59
N GLU A 203 -1.13 -0.33 -4.50
CA GLU A 203 -2.29 0.58 -4.41
C GLU A 203 -1.88 2.03 -4.13
N CYS A 204 -0.84 2.50 -4.82
CA CYS A 204 -0.40 3.88 -4.73
C CYS A 204 -0.84 4.71 -5.92
N THR A 205 -1.14 5.99 -5.67
CA THR A 205 -1.30 7.00 -6.72
C THR A 205 -0.06 7.88 -6.77
N ILE A 206 0.63 7.91 -7.90
CA ILE A 206 1.88 8.65 -8.08
C ILE A 206 1.70 9.63 -9.24
N PHE A 207 1.65 10.92 -8.94
CA PHE A 207 1.46 11.98 -9.94
C PHE A 207 2.75 12.31 -10.70
N GLY A 208 3.90 11.93 -10.16
CA GLY A 208 5.18 11.93 -10.86
C GLY A 208 5.48 10.60 -11.54
N LYS A 209 6.77 10.31 -11.72
CA LYS A 209 7.27 9.02 -12.19
C LYS A 209 7.59 8.08 -11.03
N LEU A 210 7.56 6.78 -11.29
CA LEU A 210 8.07 5.76 -10.38
C LEU A 210 9.39 5.18 -10.92
N VAL A 211 10.48 5.34 -10.18
CA VAL A 211 11.81 4.83 -10.54
C VAL A 211 12.29 3.80 -9.51
N ILE A 212 12.65 2.60 -9.98
CA ILE A 212 13.19 1.51 -9.17
C ILE A 212 14.61 1.16 -9.62
N ASN A 213 15.57 1.48 -8.75
CA ASN A 213 17.00 1.17 -8.90
C ASN A 213 17.36 0.01 -7.96
N GLY A 214 16.82 -1.17 -8.24
CA GLY A 214 17.10 -2.38 -7.48
C GLY A 214 16.28 -3.58 -7.94
N ASN A 215 16.63 -4.76 -7.46
CA ASN A 215 16.04 -6.03 -7.91
C ASN A 215 14.84 -6.46 -7.06
N ASN A 216 14.06 -7.40 -7.57
CA ASN A 216 12.98 -8.09 -6.84
C ASN A 216 11.86 -7.17 -6.35
N ALA A 217 11.60 -6.07 -7.04
CA ALA A 217 10.50 -5.19 -6.69
C ALA A 217 9.15 -5.86 -6.98
N LYS A 218 8.13 -5.52 -6.20
CA LYS A 218 6.73 -5.94 -6.40
C LYS A 218 5.88 -4.70 -6.55
N LEU A 219 5.42 -4.43 -7.77
CA LEU A 219 4.61 -3.27 -8.12
C LEU A 219 3.20 -3.76 -8.48
N VAL A 220 2.23 -3.52 -7.62
CA VAL A 220 0.87 -4.07 -7.78
C VAL A 220 -0.18 -2.97 -7.69
N ALA A 221 -1.07 -2.89 -8.68
CA ALA A 221 -2.23 -2.00 -8.65
C ALA A 221 -1.91 -0.49 -8.50
N ASN A 222 -0.73 -0.04 -8.94
CA ASN A 222 -0.36 1.36 -8.83
C ASN A 222 -0.88 2.18 -10.01
N ARG A 223 -1.21 3.45 -9.75
CA ARG A 223 -1.56 4.47 -10.74
C ARG A 223 -0.38 5.42 -10.85
N VAL A 224 0.22 5.55 -12.03
CA VAL A 224 1.44 6.37 -12.20
C VAL A 224 1.32 7.26 -13.44
N ALA A 225 1.31 8.58 -13.24
CA ALA A 225 1.16 9.52 -14.34
C ALA A 225 2.44 9.63 -15.19
N GLY A 226 3.61 9.70 -14.55
CA GLY A 226 4.91 9.81 -15.22
C GLY A 226 5.49 8.48 -15.73
N GLY A 227 4.75 7.37 -15.61
CA GLY A 227 5.20 6.03 -15.98
C GLY A 227 6.19 5.40 -14.98
N ILE A 228 6.55 4.14 -15.26
CA ILE A 228 7.42 3.31 -14.41
C ILE A 228 8.74 3.06 -15.14
N THR A 229 9.86 3.33 -14.47
CA THR A 229 11.22 2.98 -14.93
C THR A 229 11.86 2.03 -13.93
N ILE A 230 12.41 0.92 -14.42
CA ILE A 230 13.08 -0.09 -13.60
C ILE A 230 14.45 -0.37 -14.19
N GLU A 231 15.48 -0.20 -13.39
CA GLU A 231 16.87 -0.50 -13.78
C GLU A 231 17.32 -1.89 -13.28
N GLY A 232 16.64 -2.44 -12.26
CA GLY A 232 16.92 -3.77 -11.72
C GLY A 232 16.21 -4.91 -12.45
N LYS A 233 16.35 -6.12 -11.90
CA LYS A 233 15.82 -7.37 -12.45
C LYS A 233 14.76 -7.99 -11.55
N GLU A 234 14.05 -8.99 -12.08
CA GLU A 234 13.12 -9.84 -11.33
C GLU A 234 11.97 -9.06 -10.67
N THR A 235 11.59 -7.93 -11.27
CA THR A 235 10.44 -7.14 -10.82
C THR A 235 9.13 -7.75 -11.29
N LEU A 236 8.20 -7.92 -10.36
CA LEU A 236 6.81 -8.22 -10.64
C LEU A 236 6.05 -6.90 -10.90
N CYS A 237 5.39 -6.80 -12.05
CA CYS A 237 4.41 -5.75 -12.35
C CYS A 237 3.04 -6.38 -12.61
N GLU A 238 2.08 -6.10 -11.75
CA GLU A 238 0.70 -6.56 -11.93
C GLU A 238 -0.28 -5.40 -11.79
N SER A 239 -1.20 -5.28 -12.75
CA SER A 239 -2.31 -4.33 -12.73
C SER A 239 -1.94 -2.86 -12.48
N ASN A 240 -0.72 -2.43 -12.82
CA ASN A 240 -0.35 -1.02 -12.79
C ASN A 240 -0.95 -0.30 -14.02
N VAL A 241 -1.37 0.95 -13.86
CA VAL A 241 -2.01 1.75 -14.91
C VAL A 241 -1.44 3.15 -14.97
N ALA A 242 -1.39 3.72 -16.17
CA ALA A 242 -1.14 5.14 -16.35
C ALA A 242 -2.40 5.93 -15.96
N PHE A 243 -2.26 7.21 -15.69
CA PHE A 243 -3.40 8.14 -15.63
C PHE A 243 -2.98 9.54 -16.09
N SER A 244 -3.97 10.38 -16.34
CA SER A 244 -3.76 11.81 -16.59
C SER A 244 -4.77 12.60 -15.78
N ASP A 245 -4.31 13.34 -14.78
CA ASP A 245 -5.11 14.33 -14.04
C ASP A 245 -5.33 15.57 -14.91
N ALA A 246 -6.31 15.48 -15.80
CA ALA A 246 -6.57 16.53 -16.79
C ALA A 246 -7.29 17.73 -16.20
N ASN A 247 -8.04 17.53 -15.10
CA ASN A 247 -8.79 18.58 -14.43
C ASN A 247 -7.95 19.31 -13.35
N GLY A 248 -6.81 18.72 -12.93
CA GLY A 248 -5.86 19.29 -11.99
C GLY A 248 -6.34 19.28 -10.54
N ASP A 249 -7.34 18.47 -10.20
CA ASP A 249 -7.94 18.41 -8.86
C ASP A 249 -7.20 17.48 -7.90
N LYS A 250 -6.19 16.75 -8.40
CA LYS A 250 -5.37 15.79 -7.65
C LYS A 250 -6.15 14.60 -7.10
N VAL A 251 -7.25 14.24 -7.74
CA VAL A 251 -8.07 13.08 -7.41
C VAL A 251 -8.23 12.22 -8.66
N VAL A 252 -7.71 10.99 -8.63
CA VAL A 252 -7.76 10.12 -9.82
C VAL A 252 -9.08 9.37 -9.91
N THR A 253 -9.89 9.78 -10.88
CA THR A 253 -11.16 9.16 -11.23
C THR A 253 -10.99 8.08 -12.30
N SER A 254 -12.02 7.23 -12.49
CA SER A 254 -11.97 6.13 -13.45
C SER A 254 -11.83 6.58 -14.90
N ASN A 255 -12.36 7.75 -15.26
CA ASN A 255 -12.23 8.37 -16.58
C ASN A 255 -10.84 8.97 -16.86
N GLU A 256 -9.98 9.06 -15.86
CA GLU A 256 -8.60 9.55 -16.00
C GLU A 256 -7.58 8.42 -16.15
N LEU A 257 -8.01 7.18 -15.94
CA LEU A 257 -7.16 6.00 -16.10
C LEU A 257 -6.81 5.78 -17.57
N GLY A 258 -5.53 5.48 -17.79
CA GLY A 258 -4.94 5.22 -19.09
C GLY A 258 -4.59 3.75 -19.30
N ALA A 259 -3.61 3.51 -20.17
CA ALA A 259 -3.16 2.17 -20.51
C ALA A 259 -2.47 1.46 -19.34
N ALA A 260 -2.47 0.13 -19.37
CA ALA A 260 -1.70 -0.68 -18.45
C ALA A 260 -0.19 -0.36 -18.56
N LEU A 261 0.48 -0.27 -17.42
CA LEU A 261 1.93 -0.09 -17.30
C LEU A 261 2.59 -1.44 -17.02
N THR A 262 3.67 -1.71 -17.75
CA THR A 262 4.45 -2.95 -17.62
C THR A 262 5.88 -2.62 -17.23
N CYS A 263 6.51 -3.53 -16.49
CA CYS A 263 7.89 -3.37 -16.00
C CYS A 263 8.96 -3.39 -17.11
N ASN A 264 8.59 -3.73 -18.36
CA ASN A 264 9.53 -3.95 -19.47
C ASN A 264 9.40 -2.91 -20.59
N GLY A 265 8.63 -1.84 -20.39
CA GLY A 265 8.47 -0.79 -21.37
C GLY A 265 9.04 0.52 -20.85
N ALA A 266 10.25 0.88 -21.27
CA ALA A 266 10.56 2.29 -21.44
C ALA A 266 9.42 2.89 -22.28
N GLN A 267 8.49 3.60 -21.65
CA GLN A 267 7.52 4.39 -22.38
C GLN A 267 8.28 5.59 -22.93
N GLY A 268 8.88 5.35 -24.10
CA GLY A 268 9.52 6.39 -24.89
C GLY A 268 8.56 7.55 -25.04
N GLY A 269 8.97 8.70 -24.53
CA GLY A 269 8.33 9.96 -24.83
C GLY A 269 8.15 10.07 -26.34
N LYS A 270 6.92 10.33 -26.77
CA LYS A 270 6.73 10.97 -28.06
C LYS A 270 7.09 12.45 -27.87
N LYS A 271 8.17 12.80 -28.57
CA LYS A 271 8.55 14.15 -28.97
C LYS A 271 7.39 14.89 -29.62
#